data_AF-A0A8B8NBJ0-F1
#
_entry.id   AF-A0A8B8NBJ0-F1
#
_cell.length_a   1.000
_cell.length_b   1.000
_cell.length_c   1.000
_cell.angle_alpha   90.00
_cell.angle_beta   90.00
_cell.angle_gamma   90.00
#
_symmetry.space_group_name_H-M   'P 1'
#
loop_
_entity.id
_entity.type
_entity.pdbx_description
1 polymer ?
#
loop_
_entity_poly.entity_id
_entity_poly.type
_entity_poly.pdbx_seq_one_letter_code
_entity_poly.pdbx_strand_id
1 'polypeptide(L)'
;MRESDSPKPAIFAMSNPTNNAECTAADAFKHAGENIVFASGSPFTNVDLGNGKVGHVNQANNMYLFPGIGLGTLLSGAHFITDGMLQAAAECLASYMTDEEVQNGILYPSINR
;
A
#
# COMPACT_ATOMS: atom_id res chain seq x y z
N MET A 1 18.85 -3.23 6.69
CA MET A 1 18.91 -2.03 5.82
C MET A 1 19.52 -0.84 6.58
N ARG A 2 20.56 -1.06 7.40
CA ARG A 2 21.17 -0.01 8.27
C ARG A 2 22.04 0.99 7.49
N GLU A 3 22.18 0.79 6.18
CA GLU A 3 22.97 1.63 5.26
C GLU A 3 22.10 2.19 4.12
N SER A 4 20.78 2.35 4.33
CA SER A 4 19.94 3.03 3.33
C SER A 4 20.19 4.53 3.37
N ASP A 5 20.52 5.11 2.22
CA ASP A 5 20.67 6.56 2.04
C ASP A 5 19.31 7.29 2.03
N SER A 6 18.20 6.54 1.90
CA SER A 6 16.85 7.09 1.99
C SER A 6 16.45 7.31 3.45
N PRO A 7 16.00 8.53 3.82
CA PRO A 7 15.51 8.81 5.18
C PRO A 7 14.16 8.15 5.49
N LYS A 8 13.42 7.71 4.47
CA LYS A 8 12.10 7.07 4.59
C LYS A 8 11.94 5.96 3.53
N PRO A 9 12.67 4.83 3.64
CA PRO A 9 12.66 3.81 2.60
C PRO A 9 11.29 3.13 2.50
N ALA A 10 10.84 2.86 1.28
CA ALA A 10 9.60 2.14 1.01
C ALA A 10 9.90 0.65 0.73
N ILE A 11 9.19 -0.25 1.40
CA ILE A 11 9.31 -1.71 1.27
C ILE A 11 7.94 -2.28 0.95
N PHE A 12 7.82 -2.91 -0.22
CA PHE A 12 6.57 -3.44 -0.76
C PHE A 12 6.67 -4.98 -0.91
N ALA A 13 6.06 -5.72 0.02
CA ALA A 13 6.02 -7.18 0.02
C ALA A 13 4.74 -7.69 -0.67
N MET A 14 4.75 -7.69 -2.00
CA MET A 14 3.55 -7.80 -2.84
C MET A 14 3.08 -9.23 -3.10
N SER A 15 3.91 -10.24 -2.83
CA SER A 15 3.57 -11.64 -3.10
C SER A 15 2.43 -12.14 -2.21
N ASN A 16 1.57 -12.98 -2.78
CA ASN A 16 0.41 -13.59 -2.13
C ASN A 16 0.45 -15.13 -2.24
N PRO A 17 -0.16 -15.87 -1.29
CA PRO A 17 -0.72 -15.43 -0.01
C PRO A 17 0.40 -15.09 1.00
N THR A 18 0.05 -14.83 2.28
CA THR A 18 0.98 -14.40 3.34
C THR A 18 2.28 -15.21 3.41
N ASN A 19 2.23 -16.53 3.21
CA ASN A 19 3.42 -17.40 3.26
C ASN A 19 4.42 -17.18 2.10
N ASN A 20 4.00 -16.48 1.05
CA ASN A 20 4.84 -16.12 -0.08
C ASN A 20 5.30 -14.66 -0.01
N ALA A 21 4.86 -13.87 0.99
CA ALA A 21 5.30 -12.50 1.14
C ALA A 21 6.83 -12.45 1.35
N GLU A 22 7.47 -11.46 0.74
CA GLU A 22 8.94 -11.30 0.72
C GLU A 22 9.50 -11.09 2.12
N CYS A 23 8.72 -10.48 3.01
CA CYS A 23 9.00 -10.36 4.44
C CYS A 23 7.72 -10.08 5.22
N THR A 24 7.78 -10.28 6.54
CA THR A 24 6.71 -9.84 7.43
C THR A 24 6.87 -8.35 7.75
N ALA A 25 5.78 -7.66 8.09
CA ALA A 25 5.83 -6.29 8.57
C ALA A 25 6.76 -6.14 9.79
N ALA A 26 6.68 -7.09 10.74
CA ALA A 26 7.51 -7.08 11.95
C ALA A 26 9.01 -7.15 11.60
N ASP A 27 9.40 -8.03 10.67
CA ASP A 27 10.79 -8.13 10.21
C ASP A 27 11.24 -6.86 9.49
N ALA A 28 10.38 -6.29 8.64
CA ALA A 28 10.70 -5.05 7.93
C ALA A 28 11.00 -3.90 8.90
N PHE A 29 10.10 -3.63 9.85
CA PHE A 29 10.32 -2.56 10.85
C PHE A 29 11.53 -2.86 11.76
N LYS A 30 11.75 -4.13 12.14
CA LYS A 30 12.91 -4.53 12.93
C LYS A 30 14.24 -4.29 12.22
N HIS A 31 14.31 -4.55 10.91
CA HIS A 31 15.57 -4.55 10.15
C HIS A 31 15.84 -3.27 9.34
N ALA A 32 14.79 -2.51 9.05
CA ALA A 32 14.87 -1.26 8.29
C ALA A 32 14.54 -0.01 9.12
N GLY A 33 14.00 -0.17 10.33
CA GLY A 33 13.79 0.91 11.31
C GLY A 33 12.36 1.44 11.34
N GLU A 34 12.09 2.35 12.29
CA GLU A 34 10.75 2.91 12.51
C GLU A 34 10.26 3.84 11.40
N ASN A 35 11.18 4.43 10.62
CA ASN A 35 10.85 5.44 9.60
C ASN A 35 10.50 4.84 8.24
N ILE A 36 10.36 3.53 8.11
CA ILE A 36 10.03 2.93 6.80
C ILE A 36 8.56 3.17 6.43
N VAL A 37 8.28 3.08 5.14
CA VAL A 37 6.92 2.86 4.64
C VAL A 37 6.79 1.40 4.24
N PHE A 38 5.86 0.68 4.85
CA PHE A 38 5.63 -0.73 4.57
C PHE A 38 4.27 -0.95 3.90
N ALA A 39 4.27 -1.73 2.82
CA ALA A 39 3.05 -2.19 2.16
C ALA A 39 3.17 -3.67 1.79
N SER A 40 2.04 -4.37 1.73
CA SER A 40 1.98 -5.77 1.35
C SER A 40 0.72 -6.12 0.55
N GLY A 41 0.81 -7.15 -0.29
CA GLY A 41 -0.36 -7.67 -1.01
C GLY A 41 -1.34 -8.40 -0.08
N SER A 42 -0.78 -9.16 0.88
CA SER A 42 -1.52 -9.90 1.89
C SER A 42 -1.73 -9.08 3.16
N PRO A 43 -2.80 -9.33 3.93
CA PRO A 43 -3.07 -8.57 5.16
C PRO A 43 -2.07 -8.92 6.26
N PHE A 44 -1.58 -7.89 6.94
CA PHE A 44 -0.82 -7.98 8.19
C PHE A 44 -1.37 -6.95 9.18
N THR A 45 -1.12 -7.17 10.46
CA THR A 45 -1.46 -6.21 11.51
C THR A 45 -0.41 -5.10 11.57
N ASN A 46 -0.83 -3.90 11.99
CA ASN A 46 0.11 -2.84 12.36
C ASN A 46 1.11 -3.32 13.41
N VAL A 47 2.32 -2.76 13.38
CA VAL A 47 3.42 -3.14 14.28
C VAL A 47 3.53 -2.12 15.40
N ASP A 48 3.55 -2.56 16.65
CA ASP A 48 3.90 -1.70 17.79
C ASP A 48 5.42 -1.46 17.78
N LEU A 49 5.82 -0.20 17.64
CA LEU A 49 7.22 0.22 17.60
C LEU A 49 7.76 0.60 18.99
N GLY A 50 6.91 0.55 20.03
CA GLY A 50 7.19 1.02 21.37
C GLY A 50 6.99 2.52 21.53
N ASN A 51 6.99 3.00 22.78
CA ASN A 51 6.79 4.42 23.13
C ASN A 51 5.48 5.03 22.57
N GLY A 52 4.46 4.20 22.36
CA GLY A 52 3.17 4.62 21.79
C GLY A 52 3.18 4.86 20.27
N LYS A 53 4.29 4.55 19.58
CA LYS A 53 4.37 4.67 18.11
C LYS A 53 3.89 3.40 17.43
N VAL A 54 3.26 3.57 16.27
CA VAL A 54 2.73 2.48 15.46
C VAL A 54 3.33 2.52 14.05
N GLY A 55 3.86 1.38 13.62
CA GLY A 55 4.25 1.13 12.23
C GLY A 55 3.02 0.72 11.44
N HIS A 56 2.51 1.62 10.61
CA HIS A 56 1.33 1.38 9.78
C HIS A 56 1.65 0.40 8.64
N VAL A 57 0.81 -0.62 8.48
CA VAL A 57 0.91 -1.60 7.40
C VAL A 57 -0.16 -1.33 6.37
N ASN A 58 0.29 -1.09 5.14
CA ASN A 58 -0.60 -0.81 4.03
C ASN A 58 -0.92 -2.08 3.25
N GLN A 59 -2.19 -2.29 2.91
CA GLN A 59 -2.57 -3.38 2.03
C GLN A 59 -2.57 -2.91 0.57
N ALA A 60 -1.42 -3.03 -0.09
CA ALA A 60 -1.26 -2.73 -1.50
C ALA A 60 -1.87 -3.84 -2.36
N ASN A 61 -3.20 -3.93 -2.37
CA ASN A 61 -3.93 -4.96 -3.07
C ASN A 61 -4.76 -4.38 -4.21
N ASN A 62 -4.87 -5.17 -5.25
CA ASN A 62 -5.54 -4.82 -6.48
C ASN A 62 -7.07 -4.75 -6.33
N MET A 63 -7.61 -5.26 -5.22
CA MET A 63 -8.98 -5.03 -4.73
C MET A 63 -9.43 -3.56 -4.79
N TYR A 64 -8.53 -2.58 -4.59
CA TYR A 64 -8.88 -1.16 -4.68
C TYR A 64 -9.19 -0.69 -6.10
N LEU A 65 -8.69 -1.37 -7.13
CA LEU A 65 -8.75 -0.91 -8.51
C LEU A 65 -9.81 -1.65 -9.34
N PHE A 66 -9.85 -2.98 -9.29
CA PHE A 66 -10.68 -3.76 -10.21
C PHE A 66 -12.16 -3.45 -10.16
N PRO A 67 -12.79 -3.29 -8.98
CA PRO A 67 -14.22 -3.01 -8.91
C PRO A 67 -14.55 -1.70 -9.64
N GLY A 68 -13.76 -0.65 -9.43
CA GLY A 68 -13.94 0.65 -10.06
C GLY A 68 -13.64 0.63 -11.56
N ILE A 69 -12.53 0.00 -11.97
CA ILE A 69 -12.17 -0.16 -13.39
C ILE A 69 -13.23 -0.97 -14.12
N GLY A 70 -13.69 -2.09 -13.54
CA GLY A 70 -14.70 -2.96 -14.13
C GLY A 70 -16.04 -2.25 -14.31
N LEU A 71 -16.51 -1.54 -13.28
CA LEU A 71 -17.73 -0.74 -13.37
C LEU A 71 -17.60 0.38 -14.41
N GLY A 72 -16.50 1.13 -14.40
CA GLY A 72 -16.26 2.21 -15.35
C GLY A 72 -16.18 1.72 -16.81
N THR A 73 -15.55 0.56 -17.03
CA THR A 73 -15.48 -0.09 -18.34
C THR A 73 -16.88 -0.48 -18.84
N LEU A 74 -17.71 -1.08 -17.97
CA LEU A 74 -19.08 -1.47 -18.31
C LEU A 74 -19.95 -0.25 -18.65
N LEU A 75 -19.90 0.80 -17.83
CA LEU A 75 -20.72 2.00 -18.01
C LEU A 75 -20.33 2.82 -19.24
N SER A 76 -19.03 2.89 -19.56
CA SER A 76 -18.54 3.62 -20.73
C SER A 76 -18.72 2.87 -22.05
N GLY A 77 -19.01 1.56 -22.00
CA GLY A 77 -19.03 0.70 -23.18
C GLY A 77 -17.64 0.47 -23.79
N ALA A 78 -16.58 0.65 -23.00
CA ALA A 78 -15.21 0.47 -23.47
C ALA A 78 -14.94 -1.01 -23.83
N HIS A 79 -14.37 -1.23 -25.01
CA HIS A 79 -14.00 -2.57 -25.49
C HIS A 79 -12.65 -3.07 -24.95
N PHE A 80 -11.81 -2.15 -24.50
CA PHE A 80 -10.46 -2.43 -24.01
C PHE A 80 -10.15 -1.57 -22.79
N ILE A 81 -9.43 -2.14 -21.84
CA ILE A 81 -8.82 -1.40 -20.75
C ILE A 81 -7.43 -0.97 -21.22
N THR A 82 -7.16 0.33 -21.25
CA THR A 82 -5.87 0.88 -21.67
C THR A 82 -4.98 1.18 -20.47
N ASP A 83 -3.67 1.32 -20.68
CA ASP A 83 -2.73 1.73 -19.62
C ASP A 83 -3.12 3.09 -19.03
N GLY A 84 -3.68 4.01 -19.84
CA GLY A 84 -4.20 5.29 -19.36
C GLY A 84 -5.36 5.14 -18.38
N MET A 85 -6.23 4.13 -18.57
CA MET A 85 -7.30 3.83 -17.60
C MET A 85 -6.72 3.29 -16.28
N LEU A 86 -5.67 2.45 -16.36
CA LEU A 86 -4.99 1.93 -15.17
C LEU A 86 -4.28 3.06 -14.40
N GLN A 87 -3.59 3.95 -15.11
CA GLN A 87 -2.94 5.13 -14.54
C GLN A 87 -3.95 6.06 -13.87
N ALA A 88 -5.05 6.40 -14.56
CA ALA A 88 -6.09 7.25 -14.01
C ALA A 88 -6.74 6.63 -12.75
N ALA A 89 -6.92 5.30 -12.73
CA ALA A 89 -7.43 4.61 -11.55
C ALA A 89 -6.43 4.67 -10.37
N ALA A 90 -5.13 4.53 -10.63
CA ALA A 90 -4.08 4.65 -9.61
C ALA A 90 -3.97 6.08 -9.05
N GLU A 91 -4.00 7.10 -9.91
CA GLU A 91 -4.02 8.52 -9.51
C GLU A 91 -5.29 8.85 -8.71
N CYS A 92 -6.44 8.34 -9.14
CA CYS A 92 -7.70 8.47 -8.41
C CYS A 92 -7.58 7.86 -7.01
N LEU A 93 -7.08 6.63 -6.88
CA LEU A 93 -6.86 5.99 -5.58
C LEU A 93 -5.94 6.80 -4.67
N ALA A 94 -4.82 7.30 -5.20
CA ALA A 94 -3.89 8.13 -4.44
C ALA A 94 -4.55 9.43 -3.95
N SER A 95 -5.50 10.00 -4.71
CA SER A 95 -6.20 11.23 -4.34
C SER A 95 -7.13 11.11 -3.12
N TYR A 96 -7.43 9.89 -2.67
CA TYR A 96 -8.19 9.69 -1.42
C TYR A 96 -7.34 9.95 -0.17
N MET A 97 -6.02 9.95 -0.30
CA MET A 97 -5.11 10.10 0.85
C MET A 97 -4.88 11.58 1.16
N THR A 98 -4.82 11.88 2.46
CA THR A 98 -4.38 13.19 2.95
C THR A 98 -2.86 13.25 3.09
N ASP A 99 -2.29 14.45 3.03
CA ASP A 99 -0.86 14.65 3.26
C ASP A 99 -0.41 14.12 4.64
N GLU A 100 -1.27 14.25 5.66
CA GLU A 100 -1.02 13.75 7.02
C GLU A 100 -0.92 12.23 7.05
N GLU A 101 -1.84 11.52 6.38
CA GLU A 101 -1.80 10.06 6.25
C GLU A 101 -0.51 9.61 5.57
N VAL A 102 -0.14 10.26 4.45
CA VAL A 102 1.08 9.94 3.70
C VAL A 102 2.34 10.22 4.54
N GLN A 103 2.36 11.33 5.28
CA GLN A 103 3.45 11.65 6.21
C GLN A 103 3.57 10.62 7.34
N ASN A 104 2.46 10.06 7.80
CA ASN A 104 2.43 8.96 8.77
C ASN A 104 2.68 7.58 8.15
N GLY A 105 2.96 7.51 6.85
CA GLY A 105 3.29 6.26 6.15
C GLY A 105 2.06 5.43 5.76
N ILE A 106 0.87 6.02 5.76
CA ILE A 106 -0.38 5.42 5.30
C ILE A 106 -0.58 5.83 3.83
N LEU A 107 -0.53 4.85 2.93
CA LEU A 107 -0.58 5.04 1.48
C LEU A 107 -1.89 4.57 0.84
N TYR A 108 -2.70 3.79 1.57
CA TYR A 108 -3.96 3.24 1.06
C TYR A 108 -5.11 3.58 2.02
N PRO A 109 -6.31 3.86 1.49
CA PRO A 109 -7.44 4.21 2.34
C PRO A 109 -7.91 2.99 3.14
N SER A 110 -8.48 3.23 4.32
CA SER A 110 -9.14 2.17 5.08
C SER A 110 -10.19 1.46 4.23
N ILE A 111 -10.25 0.13 4.31
CA ILE A 111 -11.26 -0.69 3.62
C ILE A 111 -12.70 -0.41 4.08
N ASN A 112 -12.87 0.28 5.21
CA ASN A 112 -14.16 0.69 5.75
C ASN A 112 -14.56 2.13 5.34
N ARG A 113 -13.78 2.78 4.49
CA ARG A 113 -14.06 4.13 4.02
C ARG A 113 -15.17 4.16 2.98
#